data_AF-A0AB36XQN1-F1
#
_entry.id   AF-A0AB36XQN1-F1
#
_cell.length_a   1.000
_cell.length_b   1.000
_cell.length_c   1.000
_cell.angle_alpha   90.00
_cell.angle_beta   90.00
_cell.angle_gamma   90.00
#
_symmetry.space_group_name_H-M   'P 1'
#
loop_
_entity.id
_entity.type
_entity.pdbx_description
1 polymer ?
#
loop_
_entity_poly.entity_id
_entity_poly.type
_entity_poly.pdbx_seq_one_letter_code
_entity_poly.pdbx_strand_id
1 'polypeptide(L)'
;MTSLSFESIGRSLAFLCFFIALSTQAYTEQELKAFAKLEQDMTEQPEAAKAWPTDDIQNKAHVYREEALTLSRKVQDFVKEESLSPLLGRQKPTRHPDLAPKGVMVFVSLTMPETALKQLLMQSEHLGVPLVIRGVLPEGFPATAKRIETLIRSPNKAPIQSGFSISPDWFKQFDIQYVPAFVSVKPNRCLPKQPCKGSDYDILYGNISLYQALDYLATGDAQQNISPLLRTLYSQ
;
A
#
# COMPACT_ATOMS: atom_id res chain seq x y z
N MET A 1 -56.36 1.47 7.75
CA MET A 1 -56.26 2.60 8.69
C MET A 1 -56.38 2.02 10.10
N THR A 2 -55.24 1.94 10.80
CA THR A 2 -54.86 2.79 11.96
C THR A 2 -55.35 2.14 13.26
N SER A 3 -54.50 1.43 14.03
CA SER A 3 -53.46 1.93 14.96
C SER A 3 -54.00 2.59 16.22
N LEU A 4 -53.25 2.39 17.32
CA LEU A 4 -53.17 3.12 18.62
C LEU A 4 -53.68 2.28 19.81
N SER A 5 -52.81 1.77 20.68
CA SER A 5 -52.06 2.45 21.78
C SER A 5 -52.78 2.15 23.13
N PHE A 6 -52.20 2.10 24.33
CA PHE A 6 -50.97 2.62 24.94
C PHE A 6 -50.82 1.95 26.34
N GLU A 7 -49.58 1.73 26.79
CA GLU A 7 -48.97 1.89 28.16
C GLU A 7 -49.82 1.83 29.46
N SER A 8 -49.33 1.55 30.68
CA SER A 8 -48.04 1.23 31.35
C SER A 8 -48.36 1.16 32.88
N ILE A 9 -47.34 0.97 33.74
CA ILE A 9 -47.31 1.01 35.23
C ILE A 9 -47.52 -0.38 35.88
N GLY A 10 -46.64 -0.95 36.72
CA GLY A 10 -45.37 -0.53 37.30
C GLY A 10 -45.01 -1.43 38.51
N ARG A 11 -43.74 -1.87 38.56
CA ARG A 11 -42.91 -2.29 39.71
C ARG A 11 -43.19 -3.59 40.53
N SER A 12 -42.31 -4.56 40.27
CA SER A 12 -41.39 -5.23 41.23
C SER A 12 -41.87 -6.39 42.13
N LEU A 13 -41.47 -7.63 41.79
CA LEU A 13 -40.73 -8.53 42.69
C LEU A 13 -40.08 -9.70 41.89
N ALA A 14 -38.89 -10.12 42.33
CA ALA A 14 -37.95 -11.05 41.68
C ALA A 14 -38.34 -12.55 41.76
N PHE A 15 -37.46 -13.41 41.19
CA PHE A 15 -37.37 -14.90 41.15
C PHE A 15 -37.71 -15.49 39.76
N LEU A 16 -36.99 -16.43 39.15
CA LEU A 16 -35.71 -17.11 39.40
C LEU A 16 -35.42 -17.97 38.14
N CYS A 17 -34.31 -17.74 37.44
CA CYS A 17 -33.79 -18.65 36.41
C CYS A 17 -32.99 -19.75 37.08
N PHE A 18 -33.22 -21.05 36.80
CA PHE A 18 -32.12 -22.03 36.82
C PHE A 18 -32.37 -23.34 36.04
N PHE A 19 -31.64 -23.48 34.93
CA PHE A 19 -30.94 -24.65 34.34
C PHE A 19 -31.58 -26.05 34.29
N ILE A 20 -31.69 -26.56 33.05
CA ILE A 20 -31.74 -27.98 32.69
C ILE A 20 -30.29 -28.49 32.66
N ALA A 21 -29.95 -29.45 33.53
CA ALA A 21 -28.63 -30.11 33.57
C ALA A 21 -28.66 -31.46 32.85
N LEU A 22 -27.73 -31.64 31.91
CA LEU A 22 -27.42 -32.91 31.24
C LEU A 22 -26.58 -33.81 32.16
N SER A 23 -26.90 -35.11 32.19
CA SER A 23 -26.12 -36.15 32.86
C SER A 23 -24.87 -36.49 32.04
N THR A 24 -23.70 -36.01 32.45
CA THR A 24 -22.41 -36.56 32.02
C THR A 24 -22.15 -37.84 32.80
N GLN A 25 -21.87 -38.95 32.12
CA GLN A 25 -21.63 -40.25 32.75
C GLN A 25 -20.50 -40.17 33.77
N ALA A 26 -20.82 -40.43 35.04
CA ALA A 26 -19.84 -40.58 36.10
C ALA A 26 -19.20 -41.97 36.00
N TYR A 27 -17.88 -42.04 36.22
CA TYR A 27 -17.08 -43.27 36.16
C TYR A 27 -17.73 -44.45 36.88
N THR A 28 -17.65 -45.62 36.27
CA THR A 28 -18.18 -46.84 36.87
C THR A 28 -17.29 -47.31 38.03
N GLU A 29 -17.85 -48.07 38.97
CA GLU A 29 -17.10 -48.65 40.09
C GLU A 29 -15.91 -49.50 39.64
N GLN A 30 -15.99 -50.13 38.47
CA GLN A 30 -14.91 -50.91 37.90
C GLN A 30 -13.76 -50.03 37.40
N GLU A 31 -14.05 -48.88 36.79
CA GLU A 31 -13.03 -47.92 36.36
C GLU A 31 -12.32 -47.31 37.56
N LEU A 32 -13.06 -46.94 38.61
CA LEU A 32 -12.48 -46.45 39.87
C LEU A 32 -11.54 -47.46 40.51
N LYS A 33 -11.92 -48.75 40.53
CA LYS A 33 -11.06 -49.82 41.05
C LYS A 33 -9.84 -50.08 40.16
N ALA A 34 -9.99 -49.97 38.84
CA ALA A 34 -8.87 -50.08 37.91
C ALA A 34 -7.87 -48.92 38.11
N PHE A 35 -8.36 -47.71 38.32
CA PHE A 35 -7.52 -46.55 38.65
C PHE A 35 -6.81 -46.70 39.99
N ALA A 36 -7.53 -47.10 41.05
CA ALA A 36 -6.93 -47.32 42.36
C ALA A 36 -5.81 -48.39 42.31
N LYS A 37 -6.00 -49.42 41.49
CA LYS A 37 -4.99 -50.47 41.30
C LYS A 37 -3.79 -49.99 40.50
N LEU A 38 -4.00 -49.15 39.48
CA LEU A 38 -2.91 -48.49 38.75
C LEU A 38 -2.12 -47.55 39.64
N GLU A 39 -2.79 -46.79 40.51
CA GLU A 39 -2.11 -45.93 41.48
C GLU A 39 -1.24 -46.74 42.45
N GLN A 40 -1.78 -47.84 42.99
CA GLN A 40 -1.04 -48.76 43.85
C GLN A 40 0.17 -49.40 43.15
N ASP A 41 0.00 -49.90 41.93
CA ASP A 41 1.09 -50.48 41.13
C ASP A 41 2.18 -49.44 40.82
N MET A 42 1.80 -48.17 40.62
CA MET A 42 2.74 -47.06 40.46
C MET A 42 3.46 -46.69 41.76
N THR A 43 2.85 -46.92 42.94
CA THR A 43 3.47 -46.60 44.23
C THR A 43 4.41 -47.70 44.74
N GLU A 44 4.17 -48.95 44.35
CA GLU A 44 4.99 -50.11 44.76
C GLU A 44 6.25 -50.32 43.91
N GLN A 45 6.34 -49.69 42.73
CA GLN A 45 7.60 -49.62 42.01
C GLN A 45 8.55 -48.69 42.78
N PRO A 46 9.71 -49.18 43.27
CA PRO A 46 10.73 -48.27 43.76
C PRO A 46 11.11 -47.43 42.55
N GLU A 47 10.70 -46.17 42.57
CA GLU A 47 11.17 -45.16 41.66
C GLU A 47 12.68 -45.12 41.88
N ALA A 48 13.42 -45.92 41.11
CA ALA A 48 14.83 -45.70 40.92
C ALA A 48 14.85 -44.33 40.29
N ALA A 49 14.92 -43.30 41.14
CA ALA A 49 15.02 -41.92 40.77
C ALA A 49 16.27 -41.86 39.89
N LYS A 50 16.08 -42.02 38.59
CA LYS A 50 16.99 -41.49 37.62
C LYS A 50 16.85 -40.01 37.87
N ALA A 51 17.69 -39.51 38.77
CA ALA A 51 17.95 -38.11 38.91
C ALA A 51 18.28 -37.68 37.49
N TRP A 52 17.30 -37.03 36.85
CA TRP A 52 17.54 -36.38 35.58
C TRP A 52 18.74 -35.50 35.87
N PRO A 53 19.86 -35.64 35.14
CA PRO A 53 21.02 -34.82 35.40
C PRO A 53 20.63 -33.39 35.00
N THR A 54 20.01 -32.67 35.94
CA THR A 54 19.43 -31.34 35.74
C THR A 54 20.54 -30.36 35.38
N ASP A 55 21.73 -30.56 35.96
CA ASP A 55 22.93 -29.83 35.62
C ASP A 55 23.35 -30.06 34.16
N ASP A 56 23.28 -31.29 33.64
CA ASP A 56 23.63 -31.58 32.24
C ASP A 56 22.64 -30.92 31.26
N ILE A 57 21.35 -30.92 31.60
CA ILE A 57 20.31 -30.28 30.78
C ILE A 57 20.45 -28.74 30.83
N GLN A 58 20.67 -28.17 32.02
CA GLN A 58 20.87 -26.73 32.18
C GLN A 58 22.15 -26.28 31.49
N ASN A 59 23.25 -27.01 31.66
CA ASN A 59 24.53 -26.72 31.01
C ASN A 59 24.39 -26.78 29.48
N LYS A 60 23.71 -27.80 28.93
CA LYS A 60 23.42 -27.86 27.49
C LYS A 60 22.55 -26.69 27.02
N ALA A 61 21.50 -26.34 27.77
CA ALA A 61 20.66 -25.20 27.44
C ALA A 61 21.44 -23.87 27.44
N HIS A 62 22.35 -23.68 28.42
CA HIS A 62 23.24 -22.53 28.46
C HIS A 62 24.20 -22.49 27.27
N VAL A 63 24.80 -23.62 26.89
CA VAL A 63 25.67 -23.71 25.72
C VAL A 63 24.92 -23.35 24.44
N TYR A 64 23.73 -23.92 24.21
CA TYR A 64 22.93 -23.59 23.03
C TYR A 64 22.49 -22.13 23.01
N ARG A 65 22.17 -21.55 24.17
CA ARG A 65 21.82 -20.14 24.28
C ARG A 65 23.00 -19.26 23.89
N GLU A 66 24.19 -19.54 24.41
CA GLU A 66 25.39 -18.76 24.07
C GLU A 66 25.78 -18.92 22.60
N GLU A 67 25.66 -20.12 22.03
CA GLU A 67 25.88 -20.35 20.61
C GLU A 67 24.89 -19.57 19.73
N ALA A 68 23.60 -19.58 20.07
CA ALA A 68 22.58 -18.80 19.36
C ALA A 68 22.83 -17.29 19.48
N LEU A 69 23.25 -16.79 20.65
CA LEU A 69 23.55 -15.38 20.86
C LEU A 69 24.81 -14.93 20.12
N THR A 70 25.84 -15.77 20.07
CA THR A 70 27.08 -15.48 19.33
C THR A 70 26.86 -15.51 17.83
N LEU A 71 26.10 -16.48 17.32
CA LEU A 71 25.68 -16.52 15.93
C LEU A 71 24.85 -15.27 15.56
N SER A 72 23.88 -14.90 16.40
CA SER A 72 23.03 -13.73 16.17
C SER A 72 23.84 -12.43 16.13
N ARG A 73 24.81 -12.25 17.03
CA ARG A 73 25.75 -11.11 17.01
C ARG A 73 26.58 -11.08 15.74
N LYS A 74 27.13 -12.24 15.34
CA LYS A 74 27.91 -12.36 14.11
C LYS A 74 27.08 -12.02 12.86
N VAL A 75 25.84 -12.52 12.79
CA VAL A 75 24.91 -12.19 11.70
C VAL A 75 24.56 -10.69 11.72
N GLN A 76 24.31 -10.10 12.88
CA GLN A 76 24.06 -8.66 13.01
C GLN A 76 25.26 -7.83 12.54
N ASP A 77 26.49 -8.24 12.84
CA ASP A 77 27.70 -7.57 12.36
C ASP A 77 27.84 -7.66 10.83
N PHE A 78 27.48 -8.78 10.21
CA PHE A 78 27.42 -8.91 8.76
C PHE A 78 26.27 -8.11 8.12
N VAL A 79 25.17 -7.90 8.85
CA VAL A 79 23.98 -7.19 8.39
C VAL A 79 24.06 -5.68 8.65
N LYS A 80 25.11 -5.19 9.33
CA LYS A 80 25.36 -3.75 9.48
C LYS A 80 25.26 -3.08 8.11
N GLU A 81 24.41 -2.07 8.08
CA GLU A 81 23.85 -1.43 6.88
C GLU A 81 24.92 -1.09 5.84
N GLU A 82 26.14 -0.76 6.26
CA GLU A 82 27.28 -0.35 5.44
C GLU A 82 27.85 -1.46 4.53
N SER A 83 27.85 -2.73 4.96
CA SER A 83 28.34 -3.86 4.14
C SER A 83 27.31 -4.31 3.10
N LEU A 84 26.03 -4.12 3.40
CA LEU A 84 24.92 -4.47 2.53
C LEU A 84 24.47 -3.30 1.65
N SER A 85 24.87 -2.07 1.98
CA SER A 85 24.54 -0.84 1.23
C SER A 85 24.90 -0.93 -0.26
N PRO A 86 26.11 -1.40 -0.65
CA PRO A 86 26.49 -1.47 -2.06
C PRO A 86 25.76 -2.60 -2.80
N LEU A 87 25.40 -3.68 -2.10
CA LEU A 87 24.82 -4.90 -2.70
C LEU A 87 23.28 -4.85 -2.77
N LEU A 88 22.63 -4.18 -1.83
CA LEU A 88 21.17 -4.07 -1.79
C LEU A 88 20.62 -3.02 -2.75
N GLY A 89 21.48 -2.26 -3.45
CA GLY A 89 21.06 -1.30 -4.48
C GLY A 89 19.94 -0.39 -4.01
N ARG A 90 19.82 -0.13 -2.69
CA ARG A 90 18.80 0.74 -2.16
C ARG A 90 19.24 2.14 -2.53
N GLN A 91 18.78 2.57 -3.71
CA GLN A 91 18.72 3.98 -4.01
C GLN A 91 18.08 4.63 -2.80
N LYS A 92 18.87 5.43 -2.07
CA LYS A 92 18.36 6.26 -0.98
C LYS A 92 17.20 7.01 -1.62
N PRO A 93 15.95 6.83 -1.17
CA PRO A 93 14.83 7.54 -1.76
C PRO A 93 15.22 9.01 -1.77
N THR A 94 15.42 9.58 -2.95
CA THR A 94 15.52 11.02 -3.06
C THR A 94 14.13 11.45 -2.64
N ARG A 95 13.98 11.86 -1.37
CA ARG A 95 12.72 12.41 -0.90
C ARG A 95 12.30 13.42 -1.95
N HIS A 96 11.13 13.23 -2.51
CA HIS A 96 10.17 14.31 -2.66
C HIS A 96 8.82 13.67 -3.00
N PRO A 97 8.09 13.15 -1.99
CA PRO A 97 6.64 12.86 -2.10
C PRO A 97 5.79 14.12 -2.39
N ASP A 98 6.47 15.21 -2.73
CA ASP A 98 6.17 16.63 -2.55
C ASP A 98 6.98 17.43 -3.61
N LEU A 99 7.49 16.76 -4.66
CA LEU A 99 8.17 17.46 -5.75
C LEU A 99 7.11 18.35 -6.39
N ALA A 100 7.42 19.65 -6.43
CA ALA A 100 6.68 20.62 -7.21
C ALA A 100 6.29 19.99 -8.55
N PRO A 101 5.06 20.20 -9.05
CA PRO A 101 4.75 19.80 -10.40
C PRO A 101 5.84 20.35 -11.33
N LYS A 102 6.60 19.46 -11.97
CA LYS A 102 7.46 19.84 -13.10
C LYS A 102 6.52 20.53 -14.06
N GLY A 103 6.83 21.77 -14.43
CA GLY A 103 5.82 22.79 -14.71
C GLY A 103 4.78 22.53 -15.80
N VAL A 104 4.79 21.39 -16.49
CA VAL A 104 3.66 20.90 -17.29
C VAL A 104 3.33 19.46 -16.92
N MET A 105 2.04 19.14 -16.82
CA MET A 105 1.55 17.78 -16.53
C MET A 105 0.30 17.48 -17.36
N VAL A 106 0.05 16.19 -17.62
CA VAL A 106 -1.15 15.74 -18.35
C VAL A 106 -2.01 14.87 -17.44
N PHE A 107 -3.22 15.31 -17.14
CA PHE A 107 -4.21 14.59 -16.36
C PHE A 107 -5.02 13.67 -17.26
N VAL A 108 -5.06 12.38 -16.94
CA VAL A 108 -5.72 11.34 -17.75
C VAL A 108 -6.49 10.35 -16.87
N SER A 109 -7.31 9.51 -17.51
CA SER A 109 -7.91 8.33 -16.89
C SER A 109 -7.49 7.06 -17.64
N LEU A 110 -7.26 5.97 -16.91
CA LEU A 110 -6.96 4.65 -17.48
C LEU A 110 -8.15 4.04 -18.25
N THR A 111 -9.36 4.59 -18.07
CA THR A 111 -10.58 4.23 -18.80
C THR A 111 -10.74 4.98 -20.12
N MET A 112 -9.84 5.91 -20.44
CA MET A 112 -9.82 6.56 -21.76
C MET A 112 -9.56 5.55 -22.88
N PRO A 113 -9.94 5.88 -24.14
CA PRO A 113 -9.62 5.06 -25.30
C PRO A 113 -8.12 4.75 -25.37
N GLU A 114 -7.80 3.48 -25.62
CA GLU A 114 -6.43 2.97 -25.58
C GLU A 114 -5.50 3.69 -26.57
N THR A 115 -6.00 3.97 -27.77
CA THR A 115 -5.25 4.66 -28.82
C THR A 115 -4.84 6.07 -28.39
N ALA A 116 -5.78 6.84 -27.83
CA ALA A 116 -5.53 8.18 -27.32
C ALA A 116 -4.50 8.17 -26.17
N LEU A 117 -4.67 7.23 -25.22
CA LEU A 117 -3.77 7.13 -24.08
C LEU A 117 -2.35 6.72 -24.50
N LYS A 118 -2.22 5.79 -25.47
CA LYS A 118 -0.92 5.41 -26.05
C LYS A 118 -0.24 6.57 -26.77
N GLN A 119 -1.00 7.37 -27.53
CA GLN A 119 -0.45 8.57 -28.19
C GLN A 119 0.08 9.58 -27.16
N LEU A 120 -0.69 9.86 -26.10
CA LEU A 120 -0.23 10.75 -25.02
C LEU A 120 1.00 10.20 -24.31
N LEU A 121 1.07 8.88 -24.07
CA LEU A 121 2.23 8.22 -23.47
C LEU A 121 3.50 8.37 -24.31
N MET A 122 3.41 8.17 -25.63
CA MET A 122 4.56 8.34 -26.52
C MET A 122 5.04 9.80 -26.55
N GLN A 123 4.11 10.76 -26.58
CA GLN A 123 4.45 12.18 -26.58
C GLN A 123 5.06 12.62 -25.24
N SER A 124 4.54 12.06 -24.15
CA SER A 124 5.06 12.25 -22.80
C SER A 124 6.47 11.70 -22.62
N GLU A 125 6.75 10.49 -23.13
CA GLU A 125 8.10 9.92 -23.13
C GLU A 125 9.08 10.85 -23.83
N HIS A 126 8.71 11.34 -25.02
CA HIS A 126 9.55 12.26 -25.80
C HIS A 126 9.85 13.56 -25.03
N LEU A 127 8.84 14.13 -24.35
CA LEU A 127 8.97 15.43 -23.68
C LEU A 127 9.37 15.34 -22.20
N GLY A 128 9.41 14.14 -21.61
CA GLY A 128 9.63 13.96 -20.18
C GLY A 128 8.51 14.53 -19.29
N VAL A 129 7.30 14.69 -19.83
CA VAL A 129 6.14 15.25 -19.13
C VAL A 129 5.33 14.13 -18.49
N PRO A 130 5.06 14.11 -17.18
CA PRO A 130 4.35 12.98 -16.55
C PRO A 130 2.85 12.95 -16.88
N LEU A 131 2.29 11.74 -16.99
CA LEU A 131 0.84 11.54 -16.99
C LEU A 131 0.37 11.33 -15.55
N VAL A 132 -0.64 12.08 -15.13
CA VAL A 132 -1.24 12.04 -13.79
C VAL A 132 -2.59 11.34 -13.88
N ILE A 133 -2.74 10.26 -13.11
CA ILE A 133 -4.01 9.55 -12.92
C ILE A 133 -4.55 9.81 -11.52
N ARG A 134 -5.88 9.87 -11.40
CA ARG A 134 -6.55 10.21 -10.15
C ARG A 134 -6.35 9.14 -9.08
N GLY A 135 -6.29 7.87 -9.49
CA GLY A 135 -6.26 6.73 -8.61
C GLY A 135 -6.09 5.43 -9.37
N VAL A 136 -6.25 4.33 -8.63
CA VAL A 136 -6.30 2.98 -9.18
C VAL A 136 -7.67 2.71 -9.81
N LEU A 137 -7.74 1.69 -10.68
CA LEU A 137 -8.99 1.17 -11.21
C LEU A 137 -9.84 0.54 -10.08
N PRO A 138 -11.18 0.46 -10.23
CA PRO A 138 -12.08 -0.14 -9.24
C PRO A 138 -11.73 -1.59 -8.87
N GLU A 139 -11.15 -2.34 -9.80
CA GLU A 139 -10.70 -3.73 -9.61
C GLU A 139 -9.38 -3.83 -8.81
N GLY A 140 -8.82 -2.69 -8.41
CA GLY A 140 -7.68 -2.59 -7.52
C GLY A 140 -6.33 -2.46 -8.22
N PHE A 141 -5.27 -2.50 -7.43
CA PHE A 141 -3.90 -2.28 -7.88
C PHE A 141 -3.41 -3.30 -8.93
N PRO A 142 -3.69 -4.62 -8.83
CA PRO A 142 -3.22 -5.58 -9.83
C PRO A 142 -3.78 -5.32 -11.23
N ALA A 143 -5.08 -4.98 -11.31
CA ALA A 143 -5.73 -4.63 -12.57
C ALA A 143 -5.15 -3.33 -13.15
N THR A 144 -4.88 -2.35 -12.28
CA THR A 144 -4.24 -1.08 -12.66
C THR A 144 -2.85 -1.30 -13.24
N ALA A 145 -2.01 -2.08 -12.56
CA ALA A 145 -0.66 -2.41 -13.02
C ALA A 145 -0.68 -3.14 -14.36
N LYS A 146 -1.58 -4.14 -14.50
CA LYS A 146 -1.77 -4.86 -15.77
C LYS A 146 -2.23 -3.92 -16.88
N ARG A 147 -3.17 -3.00 -16.61
CA ARG A 147 -3.63 -2.02 -17.61
C ARG A 147 -2.49 -1.11 -18.05
N ILE A 148 -1.72 -0.57 -17.12
CA ILE A 148 -0.54 0.25 -17.43
C ILE A 148 0.48 -0.55 -18.25
N GLU A 149 0.76 -1.80 -17.86
CA GLU A 149 1.68 -2.68 -18.59
C GLU A 149 1.23 -2.90 -20.04
N THR A 150 -0.07 -3.14 -20.28
CA THR A 150 -0.62 -3.29 -21.64
C THR A 150 -0.57 -2.01 -22.48
N LEU A 151 -0.53 -0.85 -21.83
CA LEU A 151 -0.42 0.44 -22.51
C LEU A 151 1.01 0.73 -22.95
N ILE A 152 1.98 0.49 -22.05
CA ILE A 152 3.40 0.79 -22.32
C ILE A 152 4.08 -0.29 -23.17
N ARG A 153 3.61 -1.54 -23.14
CA ARG A 153 4.12 -2.62 -23.98
C ARG A 153 3.31 -2.73 -25.26
N SER A 154 4.02 -2.75 -26.39
CA SER A 154 3.44 -3.09 -27.70
C SER A 154 4.20 -4.27 -28.28
N PRO A 155 3.52 -5.20 -28.97
CA PRO A 155 4.20 -6.30 -29.65
C PRO A 155 5.21 -5.72 -30.66
N ASN A 156 6.45 -6.21 -30.60
CA ASN A 156 7.55 -5.84 -31.49
C ASN A 156 8.04 -4.39 -31.41
N LYS A 157 7.80 -3.68 -30.30
CA LYS A 157 8.36 -2.35 -30.04
C LYS A 157 8.98 -2.28 -28.66
N ALA A 158 9.96 -1.39 -28.48
CA ALA A 158 10.49 -1.07 -27.17
C ALA A 158 9.34 -0.55 -26.26
N PRO A 159 9.34 -0.90 -24.95
CA PRO A 159 8.37 -0.35 -24.02
C PRO A 159 8.47 1.17 -23.94
N ILE A 160 7.32 1.85 -23.88
CA ILE A 160 7.27 3.31 -23.69
C ILE A 160 7.80 3.62 -22.28
N GLN A 161 8.87 4.40 -22.19
CA GLN A 161 9.52 4.82 -20.95
C GLN A 161 8.90 6.12 -20.39
N SER A 162 7.57 6.19 -20.39
CA SER A 162 6.83 7.30 -19.77
C SER A 162 6.44 6.96 -18.32
N GLY A 163 6.40 7.98 -17.47
CA GLY A 163 6.02 7.86 -16.07
C GLY A 163 4.53 8.16 -15.84
N PHE A 164 3.86 7.27 -15.11
CA PHE A 164 2.57 7.56 -14.47
C PHE A 164 2.78 8.07 -13.05
N SER A 165 2.03 9.10 -12.68
CA SER A 165 1.90 9.60 -11.30
C SER A 165 0.47 9.41 -10.82
N ILE A 166 0.29 8.87 -9.62
CA ILE A 166 -1.03 8.74 -8.99
C ILE A 166 -1.15 9.87 -7.97
N SER A 167 -2.03 10.85 -8.22
CA SER A 167 -2.21 11.98 -7.30
C SER A 167 -3.67 12.46 -7.29
N PRO A 168 -4.52 11.94 -6.38
CA PRO A 168 -5.88 12.47 -6.22
C PRO A 168 -5.87 13.93 -5.72
N ASP A 169 -4.82 14.34 -5.00
CA ASP A 169 -4.73 15.68 -4.45
C ASP A 169 -4.46 16.73 -5.52
N TRP A 170 -3.67 16.42 -6.55
CA TRP A 170 -3.50 17.32 -7.69
C TRP A 170 -4.80 17.48 -8.49
N PHE A 171 -5.59 16.41 -8.64
CA PHE A 171 -6.92 16.53 -9.27
C PHE A 171 -7.83 17.49 -8.49
N LYS A 172 -7.79 17.45 -7.14
CA LYS A 172 -8.56 18.39 -6.30
C LYS A 172 -7.99 19.81 -6.37
N GLN A 173 -6.66 19.93 -6.32
CA GLN A 173 -5.97 21.22 -6.27
C GLN A 173 -6.20 22.07 -7.52
N PHE A 174 -6.24 21.44 -8.68
CA PHE A 174 -6.52 22.11 -9.96
C PHE A 174 -7.99 21.96 -10.42
N ASP A 175 -8.87 21.45 -9.55
CA ASP A 175 -10.30 21.21 -9.84
C ASP A 175 -10.56 20.48 -11.18
N ILE A 176 -9.79 19.41 -11.44
CA ILE A 176 -9.87 18.67 -12.70
C ILE A 176 -11.08 17.72 -12.70
N GLN A 177 -12.17 18.19 -13.30
CA GLN A 177 -13.41 17.42 -13.45
C GLN A 177 -13.40 16.49 -14.67
N TYR A 178 -12.78 16.93 -15.77
CA TYR A 178 -12.77 16.21 -17.04
C TYR A 178 -11.33 15.92 -17.50
N VAL A 179 -11.18 14.83 -18.26
CA VAL A 179 -9.88 14.41 -18.82
C VAL A 179 -10.05 14.08 -20.31
N PRO A 180 -9.00 14.25 -21.14
CA PRO A 180 -7.66 14.73 -20.78
C PRO A 180 -7.63 16.24 -20.48
N ALA A 181 -6.76 16.62 -19.54
CA ALA A 181 -6.48 18.01 -19.19
C ALA A 181 -4.97 18.24 -19.12
N PHE A 182 -4.50 19.36 -19.67
CA PHE A 182 -3.11 19.76 -19.71
C PHE A 182 -2.95 20.96 -18.78
N VAL A 183 -2.08 20.84 -17.79
CA VAL A 183 -1.88 21.87 -16.78
C VAL A 183 -0.46 22.39 -16.88
N SER A 184 -0.31 23.71 -17.03
CA SER A 184 0.96 24.41 -16.88
C SER A 184 0.97 25.17 -15.57
N VAL A 185 2.02 25.05 -14.76
CA VAL A 185 2.15 25.71 -13.46
C VAL A 185 3.32 26.68 -13.52
N LYS A 186 3.16 27.87 -12.95
CA LYS A 186 4.26 28.85 -12.83
C LYS A 186 5.41 28.28 -11.98
N PRO A 187 6.67 28.66 -12.26
CA PRO A 187 7.82 28.19 -11.49
C PRO A 187 7.67 28.46 -9.99
N ASN A 188 8.02 27.47 -9.16
CA ASN A 188 7.97 27.55 -7.69
C ASN A 188 6.58 27.91 -7.10
N ARG A 189 5.50 27.56 -7.81
CA ARG A 189 4.12 27.70 -7.32
C ARG A 189 3.49 26.34 -7.09
N CYS A 190 2.38 26.34 -6.34
CA CYS A 190 1.58 25.14 -6.11
C CYS A 190 2.38 24.02 -5.44
N LEU A 191 3.33 24.41 -4.59
CA LEU A 191 4.19 23.54 -3.79
C LEU A 191 3.43 22.96 -2.59
N PRO A 192 3.90 21.83 -2.04
CA PRO A 192 3.39 21.32 -0.77
C PRO A 192 3.43 22.39 0.31
N LYS A 193 2.34 22.52 1.07
CA LYS A 193 2.15 23.54 2.13
C LYS A 193 2.10 24.98 1.63
N GLN A 194 2.01 25.20 0.31
CA GLN A 194 1.76 26.51 -0.29
C GLN A 194 0.36 26.54 -0.93
N PRO A 195 -0.45 27.58 -0.70
CA PRO A 195 -1.71 27.71 -1.41
C PRO A 195 -1.48 27.91 -2.91
N CYS A 196 -2.12 27.10 -3.74
CA CYS A 196 -2.13 27.22 -5.19
C CYS A 196 -3.30 28.12 -5.60
N LYS A 197 -3.02 29.28 -6.20
CA LYS A 197 -4.06 30.22 -6.67
C LYS A 197 -4.37 29.96 -8.13
N GLY A 198 -5.57 30.31 -8.59
CA GLY A 198 -5.95 30.19 -10.01
C GLY A 198 -5.03 30.99 -10.96
N SER A 199 -4.39 32.05 -10.49
CA SER A 199 -3.40 32.83 -11.27
C SER A 199 -2.04 32.14 -11.41
N ASP A 200 -1.83 31.00 -10.75
CA ASP A 200 -0.53 30.31 -10.70
C ASP A 200 -0.40 29.19 -11.74
N TYR A 201 -1.48 28.87 -12.45
CA TYR A 201 -1.52 27.80 -13.43
C TYR A 201 -2.51 28.10 -14.55
N ASP A 202 -2.29 27.47 -15.70
CA ASP A 202 -3.24 27.44 -16.81
C ASP A 202 -3.70 26.00 -17.03
N ILE A 203 -4.98 25.82 -17.37
CA ILE A 203 -5.55 24.51 -17.71
C ILE A 203 -6.11 24.58 -19.12
N LEU A 204 -5.75 23.59 -19.92
CA LEU A 204 -6.32 23.36 -21.24
C LEU A 204 -7.00 21.99 -21.27
N TYR A 205 -8.26 21.95 -21.68
CA TYR A 205 -9.01 20.72 -21.85
C TYR A 205 -9.19 20.41 -23.33
N GLY A 206 -9.23 19.12 -23.68
CA GLY A 206 -9.64 18.68 -25.01
C GLY A 206 -8.89 17.46 -25.52
N ASN A 207 -9.47 16.78 -26.49
CA ASN A 207 -8.86 15.64 -27.17
C ASN A 207 -7.84 16.11 -28.23
N ILE A 208 -6.76 16.73 -27.77
CA ILE A 208 -5.65 17.23 -28.58
C ILE A 208 -4.35 16.53 -28.19
N SER A 209 -3.33 16.64 -29.05
CA SER A 209 -2.00 16.12 -28.72
C SER A 209 -1.33 16.98 -27.63
N LEU A 210 -0.41 16.39 -26.88
CA LEU A 210 0.44 17.12 -25.94
C LEU A 210 1.26 18.20 -26.67
N TYR A 211 1.72 17.94 -27.89
CA TYR A 211 2.46 18.92 -28.70
C TYR A 211 1.61 20.16 -28.96
N GLN A 212 0.39 19.97 -29.45
CA GLN A 212 -0.55 21.07 -29.69
C GLN A 212 -0.98 21.76 -28.39
N ALA A 213 -1.13 21.01 -27.30
CA ALA A 213 -1.45 21.57 -26.00
C ALA A 213 -0.35 22.52 -25.50
N LEU A 214 0.93 22.20 -25.75
CA LEU A 214 2.05 23.07 -25.40
C LEU A 214 2.02 24.39 -26.19
N ASP A 215 1.70 24.35 -27.49
CA ASP A 215 1.58 25.57 -28.30
C ASP A 215 0.47 26.50 -27.76
N TYR A 216 -0.68 25.94 -27.37
CA TYR A 216 -1.76 26.73 -26.77
C TYR A 216 -1.37 27.27 -25.39
N LEU A 217 -0.82 26.42 -24.52
CA LEU A 217 -0.39 26.84 -23.17
C LEU A 217 0.74 27.88 -23.22
N ALA A 218 1.56 27.91 -24.29
CA ALA A 218 2.58 28.94 -24.48
C ALA A 218 2.00 30.36 -24.65
N THR A 219 0.74 30.47 -25.06
CA THR A 219 0.04 31.76 -25.15
C THR A 219 -0.57 32.23 -23.83
N GLY A 220 -0.52 31.39 -22.79
CA GLY A 220 -1.08 31.65 -21.47
C GLY A 220 -0.16 32.40 -20.50
N ASP A 221 -0.63 32.56 -19.27
CA ASP A 221 0.06 33.28 -18.18
C ASP A 221 1.16 32.43 -17.51
N ALA A 222 0.99 31.11 -17.49
CA ALA A 222 1.88 30.12 -16.88
C ALA A 222 2.84 29.48 -17.89
N GLN A 223 3.30 30.25 -18.88
CA GLN A 223 4.11 29.76 -20.00
C GLN A 223 5.60 29.47 -19.69
N GLN A 224 6.12 29.87 -18.53
CA GLN A 224 7.56 29.92 -18.26
C GLN A 224 8.23 28.52 -18.29
N ASN A 225 7.47 27.46 -18.02
CA ASN A 225 7.95 26.08 -18.05
C ASN A 225 7.77 25.39 -19.42
N ILE A 226 7.20 26.08 -20.41
CA ILE A 226 6.86 25.51 -21.72
C ILE A 226 7.99 25.67 -22.72
N SER A 227 8.72 26.80 -22.69
CA SER A 227 9.81 27.08 -23.65
C SER A 227 10.86 25.95 -23.73
N PRO A 228 11.30 25.30 -22.63
CA PRO A 228 12.20 24.15 -22.71
C PRO A 228 11.60 22.97 -23.49
N LEU A 229 10.31 22.70 -23.32
CA LEU A 229 9.61 21.59 -23.98
C LEU A 229 9.42 21.86 -25.47
N LEU A 230 9.07 23.10 -25.84
CA LEU A 230 8.98 23.50 -27.25
C LEU A 230 10.33 23.44 -27.96
N ARG A 231 11.42 23.78 -27.26
CA ARG A 231 12.77 23.60 -27.83
C ARG A 231 13.04 22.13 -28.14
N THR A 232 12.74 21.20 -27.23
CA THR A 232 12.88 19.76 -27.48
C THR A 232 12.02 19.30 -28.67
N LEU A 233 10.80 19.83 -28.79
CA LEU A 233 9.87 19.46 -29.85
C LEU A 233 10.34 19.90 -31.24
N TYR A 234 10.87 21.13 -31.36
CA TYR A 234 11.26 21.74 -32.64
C TYR A 234 12.77 21.68 -32.94
N SER A 235 13.59 21.08 -32.08
CA SER A 235 15.04 20.92 -32.31
C SER A 235 15.41 19.71 -33.17
N GLN A 236 14.46 19.15 -33.94
CA GLN A 236 14.66 17.99 -34.82
C GLN A 236 14.64 18.39 -36.29
#